data_AF-P15597-F1
#
_entry.id   AF-P15597-F1
#
_cell.length_a   1.000
_cell.length_b   1.000
_cell.length_c   1.000
_cell.angle_alpha   90.00
_cell.angle_beta   90.00
_cell.angle_gamma   90.00
#
_symmetry.space_group_name_H-M   'P 1'
#
loop_
_entity.id
_entity.type
_entity.pdbx_description
1 polymer ?
#
loop_
_entity_poly.entity_id
_entity_poly.type
_entity_poly.pdbx_seq_one_letter_code
_entity_poly.pdbx_strand_id
1 'polypeptide(L)'
;MRNSSLRDASGSNDAQVPHKTELLNLPDHVLTEVAKRLATNNPVESAENIANFSKSHRFTRDAVRTEPLEKFSSRLKILSRNAKLLSHAVRHAATLPDGEQLSEAQLSQMRSEVATRPVLGVAYTHQDGQPEERLSGNHLDHKINNIPNLVFNVAEPIMFNEISALEVMAEVRPIARSIKTAHDDARAELMSADRPRSTRGL
;
A
#
# COMPACT_ATOMS: atom_id res chain seq x y z
N MET A 1 -80.78 1.86 2.02
CA MET A 1 -80.05 1.50 0.79
C MET A 1 -78.56 1.60 1.10
N ARG A 2 -77.79 0.56 0.76
CA ARG A 2 -76.38 0.37 1.13
C ARG A 2 -75.49 1.30 0.30
N ASN A 3 -74.90 2.33 0.90
CA ASN A 3 -73.77 3.05 0.32
C ASN A 3 -72.48 2.46 0.88
N SER A 4 -71.86 1.61 0.08
CA SER A 4 -70.53 1.06 0.33
C SER A 4 -69.50 2.18 0.21
N SER A 5 -69.02 2.69 1.35
CA SER A 5 -67.80 3.51 1.39
C SER A 5 -66.63 2.66 0.93
N LEU A 6 -66.24 2.84 -0.33
CA LEU A 6 -64.91 2.53 -0.85
C LEU A 6 -63.91 3.32 0.00
N ARG A 7 -63.39 2.66 1.05
CA ARG A 7 -62.26 3.16 1.82
C ARG A 7 -61.05 3.10 0.91
N ASP A 8 -60.54 4.28 0.60
CA ASP A 8 -59.30 4.53 -0.10
C ASP A 8 -58.20 3.64 0.46
N ALA A 9 -57.73 2.73 -0.38
CA ALA A 9 -56.45 2.05 -0.21
C ALA A 9 -55.35 3.10 -0.43
N SER A 10 -55.15 3.95 0.58
CA SER A 10 -54.00 4.86 0.62
C SER A 10 -52.78 4.00 0.86
N GLY A 11 -52.14 3.61 -0.24
CA GLY A 11 -50.89 2.89 -0.25
C GLY A 11 -49.84 3.68 0.50
N SER A 12 -49.55 3.24 1.73
CA SER A 12 -48.32 3.56 2.44
C SER A 12 -47.17 2.87 1.73
N ASN A 13 -46.78 3.42 0.58
CA ASN A 13 -45.44 3.23 0.03
C ASN A 13 -44.48 3.96 0.99
N ASP A 14 -44.25 3.38 2.16
CA ASP A 14 -43.05 3.64 2.95
C ASP A 14 -41.89 3.06 2.15
N ALA A 15 -41.51 3.81 1.11
CA ALA A 15 -40.22 3.67 0.48
C ALA A 15 -39.20 3.95 1.59
N GLN A 16 -38.71 2.88 2.22
CA GLN A 16 -37.58 2.92 3.13
C GLN A 16 -36.47 3.69 2.43
N VAL A 17 -36.29 4.95 2.82
CA VAL A 17 -35.15 5.75 2.41
C VAL A 17 -33.94 4.96 2.89
N PRO A 18 -33.07 4.46 1.98
CA PRO A 18 -31.93 3.66 2.39
C PRO A 18 -31.11 4.50 3.36
N HIS A 19 -31.07 4.09 4.62
CA HIS A 19 -30.30 4.76 5.64
C HIS A 19 -28.86 4.83 5.14
N LYS A 20 -28.39 6.05 4.88
CA LYS A 20 -27.00 6.28 4.48
C LYS A 20 -26.13 5.79 5.64
N THR A 21 -25.56 4.60 5.50
CA THR A 21 -24.62 4.08 6.48
C THR A 21 -23.38 4.96 6.43
N GLU A 22 -23.24 5.83 7.41
CA GLU A 22 -22.02 6.61 7.57
C GLU A 22 -20.89 5.67 7.97
N LEU A 23 -19.68 5.91 7.45
CA LEU A 23 -18.50 5.10 7.74
C LEU A 23 -18.24 4.94 9.24
N LEU A 24 -18.68 5.92 10.05
CA LEU A 24 -18.54 5.95 11.50
C LEU A 24 -19.52 5.04 12.26
N ASN A 25 -20.55 4.52 11.57
CA ASN A 25 -21.51 3.58 12.15
C ASN A 25 -21.13 2.12 11.86
N LEU A 26 -20.01 1.89 11.16
CA LEU A 26 -19.52 0.55 10.85
C LEU A 26 -18.90 -0.09 12.11
N PRO A 27 -19.15 -1.40 12.34
CA PRO A 27 -18.44 -2.14 13.38
C PRO A 27 -16.92 -2.11 13.20
N ASP A 28 -16.16 -2.21 14.29
CA ASP A 28 -14.69 -2.13 14.29
C ASP A 28 -14.01 -3.13 13.34
N HIS A 29 -14.54 -4.35 13.23
CA HIS A 29 -14.02 -5.35 12.32
C HIS A 29 -14.20 -4.93 10.85
N VAL A 30 -15.31 -4.26 10.51
CA VAL A 30 -15.54 -3.73 9.15
C VAL A 30 -14.60 -2.56 8.87
N LEU A 31 -14.37 -1.67 9.83
CA LEU A 31 -13.38 -0.59 9.68
C LEU A 31 -11.96 -1.13 9.48
N THR A 32 -11.61 -2.20 10.19
CA THR A 32 -10.33 -2.90 10.02
C THR A 32 -10.20 -3.50 8.63
N GLU A 33 -11.26 -4.14 8.11
CA GLU A 33 -11.29 -4.64 6.73
C GLU A 33 -11.17 -3.52 5.69
N VAL A 34 -11.89 -2.40 5.87
CA VAL A 34 -11.76 -1.23 5.00
C VAL A 34 -10.31 -0.75 4.99
N ALA A 35 -9.67 -0.65 6.16
CA ALA A 35 -8.30 -0.19 6.27
C ALA A 35 -7.28 -1.12 5.60
N LYS A 36 -7.47 -2.46 5.67
CA LYS A 36 -6.64 -3.43 4.93
C LYS A 36 -6.75 -3.24 3.43
N ARG A 37 -7.95 -2.92 2.92
CA ARG A 37 -8.19 -2.70 1.48
C ARG A 37 -7.59 -1.40 0.94
N LEU A 38 -7.05 -0.54 1.81
CA LEU A 38 -6.30 0.64 1.40
C LEU A 38 -4.87 0.32 0.95
N ALA A 39 -4.36 -0.88 1.26
CA ALA A 39 -3.07 -1.34 0.78
C ALA A 39 -3.12 -1.61 -0.74
N THR A 40 -2.31 -0.87 -1.51
CA THR A 40 -2.19 -1.00 -2.96
C THR A 40 -0.95 -1.82 -3.33
N ASN A 41 -0.52 -1.81 -4.60
CA ASN A 41 0.76 -2.38 -5.02
C ASN A 41 1.95 -1.45 -4.73
N ASN A 42 1.68 -0.20 -4.31
CA ASN A 42 2.67 0.84 -4.14
C ASN A 42 2.81 1.18 -2.64
N PRO A 43 4.01 1.07 -2.04
CA PRO A 43 4.19 1.32 -0.61
C PRO A 43 3.95 2.78 -0.22
N VAL A 44 4.23 3.73 -1.11
CA VAL A 44 4.01 5.17 -0.84
C VAL A 44 2.52 5.48 -0.84
N GLU A 45 1.80 5.02 -1.86
CA GLU A 45 0.36 5.21 -1.96
C GLU A 45 -0.37 4.52 -0.81
N SER A 46 0.01 3.29 -0.48
CA SER A 46 -0.55 2.57 0.66
C SER A 46 -0.34 3.34 1.97
N ALA A 47 0.85 3.92 2.17
CA ALA A 47 1.15 4.71 3.36
C ALA A 47 0.26 5.96 3.44
N GLU A 48 0.06 6.63 2.32
CA GLU A 48 -0.77 7.83 2.22
C GLU A 48 -2.25 7.50 2.42
N ASN A 49 -2.76 6.44 1.81
CA ASN A 49 -4.15 5.98 1.98
C ASN A 49 -4.43 5.63 3.45
N ILE A 50 -3.56 4.84 4.08
CA ILE A 50 -3.71 4.46 5.50
C ILE A 50 -3.57 5.66 6.42
N ALA A 51 -2.62 6.56 6.15
CA ALA A 51 -2.46 7.78 6.93
C ALA A 51 -3.69 8.70 6.82
N ASN A 52 -4.25 8.85 5.63
CA ASN A 52 -5.46 9.65 5.40
C ASN A 52 -6.68 9.02 6.08
N PHE A 53 -6.83 7.71 6.01
CA PHE A 53 -7.86 6.98 6.74
C PHE A 53 -7.72 7.14 8.25
N SER A 54 -6.51 6.98 8.80
CA SER A 54 -6.23 7.17 10.23
C SER A 54 -6.53 8.60 10.71
N LYS A 55 -6.36 9.61 9.86
CA LYS A 55 -6.62 11.02 10.19
C LYS A 55 -8.10 11.40 10.16
N SER A 56 -8.95 10.61 9.49
CA SER A 56 -10.34 11.01 9.27
C SER A 56 -11.18 11.00 10.55
N HIS A 57 -10.96 10.04 11.46
CA HIS A 57 -11.71 9.92 12.70
C HIS A 57 -10.97 9.13 13.78
N ARG A 58 -11.40 9.23 15.05
CA ARG A 58 -10.81 8.40 16.13
C ARG A 58 -10.99 6.90 15.89
N PHE A 59 -12.18 6.47 15.43
CA PHE A 59 -12.47 5.06 15.16
C PHE A 59 -11.63 4.49 14.02
N THR A 60 -11.37 5.27 12.98
CA THR A 60 -10.49 4.84 11.88
C THR A 60 -9.04 4.81 12.33
N ARG A 61 -8.61 5.74 13.20
CA ARG A 61 -7.30 5.69 13.84
C ARG A 61 -7.13 4.43 14.69
N ASP A 62 -8.14 4.09 15.49
CA ASP A 62 -8.11 2.93 16.37
C ASP A 62 -8.10 1.64 15.55
N ALA A 63 -8.86 1.57 14.45
CA ALA A 63 -8.82 0.45 13.50
C ALA A 63 -7.44 0.26 12.83
N VAL A 64 -6.65 1.32 12.62
CA VAL A 64 -5.27 1.21 12.09
C VAL A 64 -4.28 0.72 13.16
N ARG A 65 -4.62 0.84 14.44
CA ARG A 65 -3.81 0.42 15.59
C ARG A 65 -4.14 -0.98 16.09
N THR A 66 -4.96 -1.74 15.36
CA THR A 66 -5.20 -3.15 15.67
C THR A 66 -4.22 -4.02 14.89
N GLU A 67 -3.76 -5.10 15.51
CA GLU A 67 -3.04 -6.15 14.78
C GLU A 67 -4.00 -6.89 13.85
N PRO A 68 -3.58 -7.30 12.64
CA PRO A 68 -2.23 -7.23 12.03
C PRO A 68 -1.83 -5.88 11.39
N LEU A 69 -2.74 -4.89 11.41
CA LEU A 69 -2.62 -3.68 10.61
C LEU A 69 -1.60 -2.68 11.18
N GLU A 70 -1.47 -2.60 12.50
CA GLU A 70 -0.45 -1.77 13.16
C GLU A 70 0.96 -2.18 12.73
N LYS A 71 1.24 -3.49 12.71
CA LYS A 71 2.50 -4.04 12.24
C LYS A 71 2.74 -3.76 10.76
N PHE A 72 1.73 -3.94 9.91
CA PHE A 72 1.82 -3.58 8.49
C PHE A 72 2.12 -2.08 8.31
N SER A 73 1.41 -1.20 9.03
CA SER A 73 1.59 0.25 8.98
C SER A 73 3.01 0.68 9.39
N SER A 74 3.57 0.04 10.42
CA SER A 74 4.94 0.28 10.89
C SER A 74 5.99 -0.08 9.82
N ARG A 75 5.85 -1.25 9.21
CA ARG A 75 6.68 -1.71 8.08
C ARG A 75 6.56 -0.78 6.87
N LEU A 76 5.34 -0.38 6.57
CA LEU A 76 5.02 0.48 5.44
C LEU A 76 5.63 1.88 5.58
N LYS A 77 5.70 2.42 6.81
CA LYS A 77 6.39 3.68 7.09
C LYS A 77 7.88 3.61 6.73
N ILE A 78 8.54 2.49 6.99
CA ILE A 78 9.94 2.27 6.61
C ILE A 78 10.07 2.19 5.10
N LEU A 79 9.26 1.33 4.46
CA LEU A 79 9.30 1.11 3.02
C LEU A 79 9.00 2.39 2.21
N SER A 80 7.95 3.12 2.59
CA SER A 80 7.56 4.37 1.90
C SER A 80 8.61 5.47 2.01
N ARG A 81 9.23 5.65 3.19
CA ARG A 81 10.33 6.61 3.37
C ARG A 81 11.50 6.29 2.44
N ASN A 82 11.89 5.02 2.39
CA ASN A 82 13.01 4.55 1.59
C ASN A 82 12.73 4.58 0.08
N ALA A 83 11.50 4.26 -0.33
CA ALA A 83 11.07 4.43 -1.72
C ALA A 83 11.12 5.91 -2.16
N LYS A 84 10.68 6.84 -1.30
CA LYS A 84 10.79 8.29 -1.55
C LYS A 84 12.24 8.74 -1.67
N LEU A 85 13.12 8.26 -0.78
CA LEU A 85 14.55 8.60 -0.82
C LEU A 85 15.23 8.04 -2.08
N LEU A 86 14.96 6.79 -2.45
CA LEU A 86 15.48 6.20 -3.69
C LEU A 86 14.97 6.95 -4.92
N SER A 87 13.70 7.36 -4.93
CA SER A 87 13.11 8.14 -6.02
C SER A 87 13.79 9.50 -6.15
N HIS A 88 14.06 10.16 -5.02
CA HIS A 88 14.80 11.41 -4.97
C HIS A 88 16.23 11.22 -5.52
N ALA A 89 16.92 10.16 -5.12
CA ALA A 89 18.26 9.84 -5.61
C ALA A 89 18.27 9.62 -7.13
N VAL A 90 17.33 8.84 -7.68
CA VAL A 90 17.18 8.66 -9.13
C VAL A 90 16.94 9.97 -9.88
N ARG A 91 16.23 10.93 -9.27
CA ARG A 91 16.06 12.26 -9.89
C ARG A 91 17.36 13.04 -9.98
N HIS A 92 18.26 12.91 -9.00
CA HIS A 92 19.58 13.53 -8.99
C HIS A 92 20.58 12.82 -9.91
N ALA A 93 20.32 11.59 -10.33
CA ALA A 93 21.19 10.89 -11.29
C ALA A 93 21.32 11.65 -12.62
N ALA A 94 20.31 12.42 -13.03
CA ALA A 94 20.35 13.24 -14.24
C ALA A 94 21.25 14.49 -14.10
N THR A 95 21.64 14.86 -12.89
CA THR A 95 22.51 16.01 -12.62
C THR A 95 23.96 15.60 -12.31
N LEU A 96 24.27 14.29 -12.34
CA LEU A 96 25.63 13.80 -12.19
C LEU A 96 26.50 14.21 -13.38
N PRO A 97 27.83 14.36 -13.22
CA PRO A 97 28.73 14.84 -14.27
C PRO A 97 28.68 14.03 -15.59
N ASP A 98 28.41 12.73 -15.50
CA ASP A 98 28.24 11.82 -16.63
C ASP A 98 26.76 11.54 -16.95
N GLY A 99 25.82 12.20 -16.26
CA GLY A 99 24.39 12.05 -16.42
C GLY A 99 23.86 12.40 -17.81
N GLU A 100 24.54 13.28 -18.56
CA GLU A 100 24.23 13.56 -19.96
C GLU A 100 24.35 12.34 -20.88
N GLN A 101 25.07 11.30 -20.44
CA GLN A 101 25.18 10.03 -21.17
C GLN A 101 23.96 9.12 -20.97
N LEU A 102 23.11 9.39 -19.97
CA LEU A 102 21.88 8.66 -19.79
C LEU A 102 20.85 9.13 -20.81
N SER A 103 20.41 8.22 -21.68
CA SER A 103 19.28 8.44 -22.55
C SER A 103 18.00 8.71 -21.74
N GLU A 104 17.06 9.45 -22.33
CA GLU A 104 15.73 9.67 -21.73
C GLU A 104 15.03 8.34 -21.41
N ALA A 105 15.24 7.31 -22.24
CA ALA A 105 14.73 5.97 -22.01
C ALA A 105 15.30 5.34 -20.72
N GLN A 106 16.60 5.50 -20.46
CA GLN A 106 17.23 5.00 -19.23
C GLN A 106 16.72 5.76 -18.00
N LEU A 107 16.63 7.09 -18.05
CA LEU A 107 16.07 7.87 -16.95
C LEU A 107 14.60 7.52 -16.69
N SER A 108 13.81 7.34 -17.75
CA SER A 108 12.43 6.89 -17.66
C SER A 108 12.35 5.48 -17.06
N GLN A 109 13.23 4.57 -17.47
CA GLN A 109 13.32 3.23 -16.90
C GLN A 109 13.66 3.27 -15.40
N MET A 110 14.67 4.03 -14.97
CA MET A 110 15.03 4.17 -13.56
C MET A 110 13.85 4.70 -12.74
N ARG A 111 13.18 5.74 -13.24
CA ARG A 111 11.97 6.30 -12.61
C ARG A 111 10.84 5.28 -12.57
N SER A 112 10.71 4.44 -13.59
CA SER A 112 9.70 3.37 -13.66
C SER A 112 9.97 2.23 -12.68
N GLU A 113 11.24 1.92 -12.40
CA GLU A 113 11.62 0.84 -11.48
C GLU A 113 11.42 1.25 -10.03
N VAL A 114 11.73 2.51 -9.70
CA VAL A 114 11.43 3.08 -8.38
C VAL A 114 9.96 3.49 -8.25
N ALA A 115 9.19 3.39 -9.36
CA ALA A 115 7.93 4.10 -9.55
C ALA A 115 6.98 3.98 -8.36
N THR A 116 6.95 5.10 -7.65
CA THR A 116 5.86 5.64 -6.86
C THR A 116 4.64 5.97 -7.70
N ARG A 117 4.32 5.24 -8.79
CA ARG A 117 3.14 5.58 -9.59
C ARG A 117 1.89 5.20 -8.78
N PRO A 118 1.07 6.18 -8.34
CA PRO A 118 -0.28 5.88 -7.91
C PRO A 118 -1.05 5.66 -9.20
N VAL A 119 -1.02 4.44 -9.73
CA VAL A 119 -2.07 4.06 -10.68
C VAL A 119 -3.28 3.75 -9.80
N LEU A 120 -3.99 4.81 -9.43
CA LEU A 120 -5.37 4.68 -8.99
C LEU A 120 -6.11 3.99 -10.15
N GLY A 121 -6.37 2.70 -9.99
CA GLY A 121 -7.17 1.93 -10.94
C GLY A 121 -6.38 1.03 -11.87
N VAL A 122 -5.84 -0.07 -11.33
CA VAL A 122 -6.24 -1.42 -11.74
C VAL A 122 -6.09 -2.35 -10.52
N ALA A 123 -6.87 -2.08 -9.48
CA ALA A 123 -7.15 -3.14 -8.52
C ALA A 123 -7.93 -4.22 -9.29
N TYR A 124 -7.56 -5.49 -9.12
CA TYR A 124 -8.19 -6.68 -9.72
C TYR A 124 -7.82 -7.02 -11.17
N THR A 125 -6.56 -7.35 -11.44
CA THR A 125 -6.27 -8.53 -12.29
C THR A 125 -4.86 -9.07 -11.97
N HIS A 126 -4.74 -10.39 -11.95
CA HIS A 126 -3.47 -11.15 -11.95
C HIS A 126 -2.74 -11.29 -10.59
N GLN A 127 -3.38 -11.99 -9.64
CA GLN A 127 -2.65 -12.87 -8.72
C GLN A 127 -2.27 -14.17 -9.45
N ASP A 128 -1.37 -14.09 -10.43
CA ASP A 128 -0.63 -15.25 -10.93
C ASP A 128 0.86 -15.00 -10.64
N GLY A 129 1.17 -14.82 -9.36
CA GLY A 129 2.53 -14.80 -8.84
C GLY A 129 2.70 -16.05 -7.97
N GLN A 130 3.72 -16.85 -8.29
CA GLN A 130 4.08 -18.07 -7.57
C GLN A 130 4.04 -17.92 -6.05
N PRO A 131 3.84 -19.01 -5.28
CA PRO A 131 3.95 -18.98 -3.84
C PRO A 131 5.41 -18.69 -3.47
N GLU A 132 5.79 -17.41 -3.43
CA GLU A 132 7.02 -17.01 -2.77
C GLU A 132 6.94 -17.52 -1.33
N GLU A 133 8.02 -18.19 -0.94
CA GLU A 133 8.21 -18.85 0.33
C GLU A 133 7.75 -17.90 1.44
N ARG A 134 6.64 -18.22 2.10
CA ARG A 134 6.03 -17.32 3.08
C ARG A 134 7.01 -17.13 4.23
N LEU A 135 7.69 -16.01 4.21
CA LEU A 135 8.68 -15.66 5.20
C LEU A 135 8.02 -15.57 6.57
N SER A 136 8.66 -16.15 7.58
CA SER A 136 8.28 -15.90 8.97
C SER A 136 8.36 -14.41 9.25
N GLY A 137 7.45 -13.87 10.07
CA GLY A 137 7.36 -12.43 10.35
C GLY A 137 8.71 -11.81 10.75
N ASN A 138 9.55 -12.55 11.48
CA ASN A 138 10.89 -12.10 11.88
C ASN A 138 11.85 -11.94 10.70
N HIS A 139 11.77 -12.81 9.70
CA HIS A 139 12.60 -12.71 8.50
C HIS A 139 12.17 -11.52 7.63
N LEU A 140 10.86 -11.28 7.53
CA LEU A 140 10.35 -10.10 6.83
C LEU A 140 10.80 -8.79 7.53
N ASP A 141 10.74 -8.74 8.86
CA ASP A 141 11.21 -7.57 9.62
C ASP A 141 12.70 -7.30 9.38
N HIS A 142 13.52 -8.36 9.35
CA HIS A 142 14.94 -8.24 9.00
C HIS A 142 15.15 -7.71 7.58
N LYS A 143 14.40 -8.23 6.59
CA LYS A 143 14.47 -7.77 5.19
C LYS A 143 14.12 -6.29 5.08
N ILE A 144 13.07 -5.85 5.78
CA ILE A 144 12.63 -4.46 5.80
C ILE A 144 13.66 -3.55 6.48
N ASN A 145 14.23 -3.99 7.60
CA ASN A 145 15.22 -3.22 8.36
C ASN A 145 16.57 -3.09 7.65
N ASN A 146 16.86 -3.94 6.66
CA ASN A 146 18.06 -3.82 5.82
C ASN A 146 17.92 -2.79 4.69
N ILE A 147 16.70 -2.51 4.22
CA ILE A 147 16.44 -1.57 3.12
C ILE A 147 17.02 -0.17 3.37
N PRO A 148 16.90 0.44 4.57
CA PRO A 148 17.53 1.73 4.86
C PRO A 148 19.02 1.79 4.51
N ASN A 149 19.78 0.75 4.87
CA ASN A 149 21.22 0.70 4.60
C ASN A 149 21.48 0.61 3.10
N LEU A 150 20.72 -0.23 2.38
CA LEU A 150 20.84 -0.35 0.93
C LEU A 150 20.55 0.98 0.23
N VAL A 151 19.45 1.66 0.59
CA VAL A 151 19.09 2.95 0.00
C VAL A 151 20.13 4.02 0.35
N PHE A 152 20.62 4.06 1.58
CA PHE A 152 21.62 5.03 2.01
C PHE A 152 22.93 4.85 1.22
N ASN A 153 23.42 3.62 1.06
CA ASN A 153 24.63 3.30 0.32
C ASN A 153 24.61 3.75 -1.15
N VAL A 154 23.42 3.98 -1.73
CA VAL A 154 23.26 4.47 -3.10
C VAL A 154 22.93 5.96 -3.12
N ALA A 155 22.06 6.41 -2.22
CA ALA A 155 21.66 7.81 -2.15
C ALA A 155 22.81 8.74 -1.76
N GLU A 156 23.69 8.32 -0.84
CA GLU A 156 24.82 9.13 -0.39
C GLU A 156 25.82 9.42 -1.53
N PRO A 157 26.37 8.41 -2.25
CA PRO A 157 27.26 8.67 -3.38
C PRO A 157 26.62 9.54 -4.48
N ILE A 158 25.32 9.38 -4.73
CA ILE A 158 24.60 10.22 -5.71
C ILE A 158 24.57 11.68 -5.27
N MET A 159 24.29 11.94 -3.99
CA MET A 159 24.23 13.31 -3.47
C MET A 159 25.59 14.00 -3.44
N PHE A 160 26.68 13.23 -3.33
CA PHE A 160 28.05 13.75 -3.32
C PHE A 160 28.76 13.66 -4.68
N ASN A 161 28.05 13.24 -5.74
CA ASN A 161 28.62 13.01 -7.07
C ASN A 161 29.82 12.04 -7.09
N GLU A 162 29.79 11.03 -6.21
CA GLU A 162 30.85 10.02 -6.05
C GLU A 162 30.58 8.73 -6.83
N ILE A 163 29.43 8.65 -7.51
CA ILE A 163 29.03 7.52 -8.35
C ILE A 163 28.66 8.03 -9.74
N SER A 164 28.97 7.24 -10.77
CA SER A 164 28.60 7.54 -12.14
C SER A 164 27.10 7.31 -12.35
N ALA A 165 26.46 8.12 -13.19
CA ALA A 165 25.06 7.99 -13.56
C ALA A 165 24.73 6.58 -14.13
N LEU A 166 25.68 5.96 -14.82
CA LEU A 166 25.53 4.58 -15.31
C LEU A 166 25.49 3.56 -14.16
N GLU A 167 26.37 3.68 -13.17
CA GLU A 167 26.41 2.80 -12.00
C GLU A 167 25.17 2.93 -11.13
N VAL A 168 24.57 4.14 -11.05
CA VAL A 168 23.31 4.34 -10.33
C VAL A 168 22.23 3.36 -10.79
N MET A 169 22.15 3.05 -12.09
CA MET A 169 21.14 2.11 -12.60
C MET A 169 21.35 0.68 -12.07
N ALA A 170 22.61 0.24 -12.06
CA ALA A 170 22.98 -1.09 -11.60
C ALA A 170 22.68 -1.26 -10.10
N GLU A 171 22.82 -0.19 -9.33
CA GLU A 171 22.61 -0.18 -7.88
C GLU A 171 21.15 0.06 -7.47
N VAL A 172 20.42 0.94 -8.17
CA VAL A 172 19.02 1.28 -7.84
C VAL A 172 18.08 0.09 -8.07
N ARG A 173 18.28 -0.65 -9.16
CA ARG A 173 17.40 -1.75 -9.56
C ARG A 173 17.22 -2.85 -8.50
N PRO A 174 18.29 -3.45 -7.94
CA PRO A 174 18.15 -4.46 -6.90
C PRO A 174 17.47 -3.90 -5.63
N ILE A 175 17.68 -2.62 -5.31
CA ILE A 175 17.06 -1.98 -4.15
C ILE A 175 15.56 -1.77 -4.38
N ALA A 176 15.17 -1.26 -5.55
CA ALA A 176 13.78 -1.08 -5.92
C ALA A 176 13.02 -2.42 -5.89
N ARG A 177 13.64 -3.50 -6.41
CA ARG A 177 13.11 -4.86 -6.29
C ARG A 177 12.97 -5.30 -4.84
N SER A 178 13.99 -5.07 -4.01
CA SER A 178 13.96 -5.43 -2.59
C SER A 178 12.83 -4.73 -1.84
N ILE A 179 12.61 -3.44 -2.09
CA ILE A 179 11.47 -2.66 -1.55
C ILE A 179 10.15 -3.27 -2.02
N LYS A 180 10.01 -3.54 -3.32
CA LYS A 180 8.79 -4.11 -3.88
C LYS A 180 8.47 -5.47 -3.27
N THR A 181 9.42 -6.40 -3.24
CA THR A 181 9.20 -7.73 -2.68
C THR A 181 8.87 -7.65 -1.19
N ALA A 182 9.61 -6.85 -0.40
CA ALA A 182 9.30 -6.68 1.02
C ALA A 182 7.90 -6.09 1.26
N HIS A 183 7.45 -5.18 0.38
CA HIS A 183 6.10 -4.65 0.43
C HIS A 183 5.04 -5.71 0.08
N ASP A 184 5.26 -6.48 -0.98
CA ASP A 184 4.36 -7.56 -1.40
C ASP A 184 4.25 -8.65 -0.32
N ASP A 185 5.37 -9.01 0.31
CA ASP A 185 5.42 -9.94 1.44
C ASP A 185 4.63 -9.40 2.65
N ALA A 186 4.82 -8.13 3.01
CA ALA A 186 4.10 -7.49 4.12
C ALA A 186 2.60 -7.44 3.87
N ARG A 187 2.20 -7.19 2.62
CA ARG A 187 0.79 -7.21 2.23
C ARG A 187 0.21 -8.61 2.22
N ALA A 188 0.98 -9.61 1.78
CA ALA A 188 0.57 -11.01 1.84
C ALA A 188 0.39 -11.46 3.30
N GLU A 189 1.30 -11.07 4.21
CA GLU A 189 1.15 -11.32 5.66
C GLU A 189 -0.14 -10.68 6.18
N LEU A 190 -0.36 -9.39 5.89
CA LEU A 190 -1.57 -8.65 6.28
C LEU A 190 -2.85 -9.37 5.85
N MET A 191 -2.94 -9.79 4.59
CA MET A 191 -4.13 -10.44 4.02
C MET A 191 -4.30 -11.90 4.49
N SER A 192 -3.25 -12.52 5.02
CA SER A 192 -3.29 -13.91 5.50
C SER A 192 -3.73 -14.05 6.95
N ALA A 193 -3.56 -12.98 7.75
CA ALA A 193 -3.84 -12.97 9.18
C ALA A 193 -5.33 -13.21 9.52
N ASP A 194 -6.24 -12.92 8.59
CA ASP A 194 -7.68 -13.07 8.82
C ASP A 194 -8.24 -14.44 8.50
N ARG A 195 -7.44 -15.37 7.93
CA ARG A 195 -7.97 -16.71 7.71
C ARG A 195 -8.29 -17.29 9.09
N PRO A 196 -9.58 -17.46 9.44
CA PRO A 196 -9.91 -18.18 10.65
C PRO A 196 -9.24 -19.53 10.45
N ARG A 197 -8.43 -19.96 11.42
CA ARG A 197 -8.09 -21.38 11.51
C ARG A 197 -9.45 -22.05 11.61
N SER A 198 -9.97 -22.54 10.49
CA SER A 198 -11.07 -23.47 10.48
C SER A 198 -10.57 -24.61 11.34
N THR A 199 -11.01 -24.60 12.60
CA THR A 199 -10.77 -25.63 13.57
C THR A 199 -11.37 -26.88 12.96
N ARG A 200 -10.48 -27.63 12.31
CA ARG A 200 -10.67 -29.01 11.92
C ARG A 200 -10.78 -29.79 13.21
N GLY A 201 -12.01 -30.00 13.66
CA GLY A 201 -12.38 -30.73 14.86
C GLY A 201 -13.78 -30.26 15.25
N LEU A 202 -14.80 -31.11 15.31
CA LEU A 202 -14.92 -32.56 15.38
C LEU A 202 -16.27 -32.93 14.77
#